data_AF-A0A265Q379-F1
#
_entry.id   AF-A0A265Q379-F1
#
_cell.length_a   1.000
_cell.length_b   1.000
_cell.length_c   1.000
_cell.angle_alpha   90.00
_cell.angle_beta   90.00
_cell.angle_gamma   90.00
#
_symmetry.space_group_name_H-M   'P 1'
#
loop_
_entity.id
_entity.type
_entity.pdbx_description
1 polymer ?
#
loop_
_entity_poly.entity_id
_entity_poly.type
_entity_poly.pdbx_seq_one_letter_code
_entity_poly.pdbx_strand_id
1 'polypeptide(L)'
;MEIKEGVMVPLGYGKFARSDKIISLEPIEDDRGPGRRTVVYVEEVKSPIIASKTENSILARMVEIPRNELEASAALELLYDIGDDIGQIGPMLRKSIKKEANFDLDRIEKRINEIIQHEIEFDGIH
;
A
#
# COMPACT_ATOMS: atom_id res chain seq x y z
N MET A 1 -14.39 -10.50 14.29
CA MET A 1 -13.99 -10.68 12.88
C MET A 1 -13.74 -12.15 12.65
N GLU A 2 -14.22 -12.69 11.53
CA GLU A 2 -14.00 -14.09 11.13
C GLU A 2 -13.02 -14.09 9.95
N ILE A 3 -11.84 -14.69 10.11
CA ILE A 3 -10.87 -14.76 9.01
C ILE A 3 -11.42 -15.73 7.97
N LYS A 4 -11.58 -15.29 6.73
CA LYS A 4 -11.98 -16.21 5.67
C LYS A 4 -10.79 -17.03 5.24
N GLU A 5 -10.90 -18.35 5.28
CA GLU A 5 -9.82 -19.24 4.88
C GLU A 5 -9.56 -19.23 3.37
N GLY A 6 -8.28 -19.34 2.98
CA GLY A 6 -7.87 -19.51 1.59
C GLY A 6 -7.91 -18.25 0.73
N VAL A 7 -8.18 -17.07 1.29
CA VAL A 7 -8.15 -15.79 0.57
C VAL A 7 -6.70 -15.34 0.39
N MET A 8 -6.35 -14.94 -0.83
CA MET A 8 -5.06 -14.34 -1.13
C MET A 8 -5.09 -12.85 -0.78
N VAL A 9 -4.24 -12.45 0.17
CA VAL A 9 -4.12 -11.09 0.67
C VAL A 9 -2.91 -10.40 0.02
N PRO A 10 -3.10 -9.31 -0.74
CA PRO A 10 -1.99 -8.54 -1.28
C PRO A 10 -1.23 -7.83 -0.16
N LEU A 11 0.09 -7.95 -0.16
CA LEU A 11 0.99 -7.34 0.82
C LEU A 11 1.78 -6.16 0.24
N GLY A 12 1.64 -5.85 -1.06
CA GLY A 12 2.49 -4.85 -1.70
C GLY A 12 3.54 -5.41 -2.66
N TYR A 13 3.83 -4.71 -3.74
CA TYR A 13 4.85 -5.03 -4.75
C TYR A 13 4.75 -6.47 -5.27
N GLY A 14 3.53 -6.95 -5.51
CA GLY A 14 3.27 -8.31 -6.02
C GLY A 14 3.50 -9.43 -5.00
N LYS A 15 3.66 -9.11 -3.72
CA LYS A 15 3.71 -10.10 -2.63
C LYS A 15 2.29 -10.44 -2.18
N PHE A 16 2.06 -11.70 -1.88
CA PHE A 16 0.78 -12.18 -1.36
C PHE A 16 0.99 -13.19 -0.24
N ALA A 17 0.04 -13.25 0.69
CA ALA A 17 -0.03 -14.31 1.69
C ALA A 17 -1.48 -14.81 1.80
N ARG A 18 -1.64 -16.06 2.26
CA ARG A 18 -2.97 -16.58 2.58
C ARG A 18 -3.46 -15.98 3.89
N SER A 19 -4.70 -15.52 3.91
CA SER A 19 -5.37 -14.96 5.08
C SER A 19 -5.29 -15.88 6.30
N ASP A 20 -5.52 -17.18 6.12
CA ASP A 20 -5.46 -18.19 7.19
C ASP A 20 -4.04 -18.55 7.65
N LYS A 21 -3.01 -17.98 7.02
CA LYS A 21 -1.60 -18.21 7.34
C LYS A 21 -0.90 -16.98 7.88
N ILE A 22 -1.52 -15.80 7.81
CA ILE A 22 -0.98 -14.60 8.47
C ILE A 22 -1.25 -14.73 9.96
N ILE A 23 -0.18 -14.77 10.76
CA ILE A 23 -0.25 -14.99 12.20
C ILE A 23 -0.07 -13.69 13.01
N SER A 24 0.58 -12.67 12.43
CA SER A 24 0.77 -11.36 13.08
C SER A 24 1.10 -10.26 12.06
N LEU A 25 0.77 -9.02 12.42
CA LEU A 25 1.04 -7.79 11.68
C LEU A 25 1.64 -6.75 12.63
N GLU A 26 2.78 -6.17 12.27
CA GLU A 26 3.48 -5.15 13.07
C GLU A 26 3.79 -3.93 12.20
N PRO A 27 3.29 -2.72 12.54
CA PRO A 27 3.62 -1.51 11.79
C PRO A 27 5.11 -1.20 11.89
N ILE A 28 5.70 -0.70 10.80
CA ILE A 28 7.09 -0.23 10.77
C ILE A 28 7.08 1.27 11.07
N GLU A 29 7.60 1.64 12.24
CA GLU A 29 7.70 3.03 12.70
C GLU A 29 9.02 3.70 12.23
N ASP A 30 10.14 3.05 12.50
CA ASP A 30 11.49 3.53 12.16
C ASP A 30 12.00 2.96 10.84
N ASP A 31 12.88 3.71 10.15
CA ASP A 31 13.50 3.31 8.87
C ASP A 31 12.49 2.83 7.83
N ARG A 32 11.33 3.51 7.81
CA ARG A 32 10.16 3.12 7.03
C ARG A 32 10.47 3.03 5.54
N GLY A 33 11.31 3.92 5.00
CA GLY A 33 11.73 3.89 3.59
C GLY A 33 10.56 3.77 2.58
N PRO A 34 10.85 3.64 1.28
CA PRO A 34 9.82 3.36 0.30
C PRO A 34 9.26 1.94 0.47
N GLY A 35 7.94 1.81 0.48
CA GLY A 35 7.30 0.50 0.42
C GLY A 35 7.41 -0.42 1.64
N ARG A 36 7.84 0.07 2.81
CA ARG A 36 7.88 -0.72 4.06
C ARG A 36 6.91 -0.12 5.06
N ARG A 37 5.71 -0.69 5.16
CA ARG A 37 4.65 -0.21 6.06
C ARG A 37 4.41 -1.17 7.21
N THR A 38 4.45 -2.48 6.96
CA THR A 38 4.10 -3.51 7.96
C THR A 38 4.99 -4.74 7.81
N VAL A 39 5.43 -5.29 8.94
CA VAL A 39 6.07 -6.60 9.04
C VAL A 39 4.97 -7.65 9.18
N VAL A 40 4.93 -8.60 8.25
CA VAL A 40 3.90 -9.63 8.16
C VAL A 40 4.50 -10.98 8.50
N TYR A 41 3.99 -11.60 9.56
CA TYR A 41 4.41 -12.92 9.98
C TYR A 41 3.45 -13.95 9.37
N VAL A 42 4.02 -14.91 8.65
CA VAL A 42 3.27 -15.96 7.97
C VAL A 42 3.72 -17.32 8.51
N GLU A 43 2.77 -18.18 8.83
CA GLU A 43 3.01 -19.55 9.27
C GLU A 43 3.92 -20.29 8.27
N GLU A 44 4.88 -21.06 8.79
CA GLU A 44 5.88 -21.83 8.02
C GLU A 44 6.83 -20.99 7.13
N VAL A 45 6.76 -19.66 7.15
CA VAL A 45 7.70 -18.78 6.45
C VAL A 45 8.81 -18.36 7.40
N LYS A 46 10.06 -18.67 7.02
CA LYS A 46 11.25 -18.49 7.88
C LYS A 46 11.54 -17.04 8.29
N SER A 47 11.17 -16.06 7.46
CA SER A 47 11.42 -14.65 7.71
C SER A 47 10.18 -13.84 7.40
N PRO A 48 9.86 -12.81 8.21
CA PRO A 48 8.67 -12.02 7.98
C PRO A 48 8.75 -11.27 6.66
N ILE A 49 7.59 -11.06 6.06
CA ILE A 49 7.45 -10.35 4.81
C ILE A 49 7.25 -8.87 5.12
N ILE A 50 8.08 -8.02 4.51
CA ILE A 50 7.88 -6.58 4.58
C ILE A 50 6.84 -6.19 3.53
N ALA A 51 5.68 -5.76 4.00
CA ALA A 51 4.56 -5.31 3.22
C ALA A 51 4.63 -3.79 2.98
N SER A 52 4.18 -3.35 1.81
CA SER A 52 3.92 -1.92 1.56
C SER A 52 2.50 -1.50 1.92
N LYS A 53 1.66 -2.46 2.32
CA LYS A 53 0.34 -2.22 2.87
C LYS A 53 0.40 -2.05 4.38
N THR A 54 -0.51 -1.23 4.91
CA THR A 54 -0.70 -1.09 6.36
C THR A 54 -1.38 -2.34 6.93
N GLU A 55 -1.24 -2.55 8.24
CA GLU A 55 -1.88 -3.62 8.98
C GLU A 55 -3.40 -3.60 8.81
N ASN A 56 -4.02 -2.41 8.77
CA ASN A 56 -5.47 -2.25 8.56
C ASN A 56 -5.88 -2.68 7.15
N SER A 57 -5.14 -2.25 6.12
CA SER A 57 -5.41 -2.65 4.74
C SER A 57 -5.26 -4.17 4.55
N ILE A 58 -4.32 -4.80 5.26
CA ILE A 58 -4.12 -6.25 5.23
C ILE A 58 -5.27 -6.97 5.96
N LEU A 59 -5.64 -6.51 7.16
CA LEU A 59 -6.75 -7.07 7.94
C LEU A 59 -8.06 -7.01 7.18
N ALA A 60 -8.39 -5.88 6.55
CA ALA A 60 -9.60 -5.71 5.76
C ALA A 60 -9.73 -6.78 4.65
N ARG A 61 -8.60 -7.20 4.06
CA ARG A 61 -8.56 -8.24 3.02
C ARG A 61 -8.70 -9.65 3.57
N MET A 62 -8.26 -9.90 4.79
CA MET A 62 -8.34 -11.22 5.43
C MET A 62 -9.79 -11.65 5.71
N VAL A 63 -10.73 -10.72 5.77
CA VAL A 63 -12.15 -10.94 6.14
C VAL A 63 -13.10 -11.10 4.94
N GLU A 64 -12.53 -11.16 3.73
CA GLU A 64 -13.20 -11.18 2.42
C GLU A 64 -13.86 -9.86 1.99
N ILE A 65 -13.46 -9.45 0.80
CA ILE A 65 -13.85 -8.21 0.15
C ILE A 65 -14.13 -8.55 -1.34
N PRO A 66 -15.24 -8.07 -1.94
CA PRO A 66 -15.64 -8.43 -3.31
C PRO A 66 -14.65 -7.97 -4.41
N ARG A 67 -14.76 -8.56 -5.61
CA ARG A 67 -13.78 -8.45 -6.71
C ARG A 67 -13.48 -7.00 -7.14
N ASN A 68 -14.49 -6.14 -7.13
CA ASN A 68 -14.37 -4.70 -7.38
C ASN A 68 -13.41 -4.01 -6.40
N GLU A 69 -13.41 -4.42 -5.15
CA GLU A 69 -12.54 -3.86 -4.13
C GLU A 69 -11.11 -4.44 -4.23
N LEU A 70 -10.91 -5.67 -4.74
CA LEU A 70 -9.57 -6.20 -5.07
C LEU A 70 -8.89 -5.38 -6.17
N GLU A 71 -9.63 -5.04 -7.23
CA GLU A 71 -9.13 -4.16 -8.31
C GLU A 71 -8.81 -2.76 -7.78
N ALA A 72 -9.65 -2.22 -6.89
CA ALA A 72 -9.37 -0.95 -6.22
C ALA A 72 -8.09 -1.01 -5.37
N SER A 73 -7.85 -2.13 -4.67
CA SER A 73 -6.61 -2.33 -3.88
C SER A 73 -5.35 -2.25 -4.73
N ALA A 74 -5.36 -2.96 -5.86
CA ALA A 74 -4.22 -3.02 -6.77
C ALA A 74 -3.97 -1.66 -7.42
N ALA A 75 -5.04 -0.93 -7.78
CA ALA A 75 -4.94 0.44 -8.27
C ALA A 75 -4.33 1.37 -7.20
N LEU A 76 -4.79 1.28 -5.94
CA LEU A 76 -4.25 2.08 -4.85
C LEU A 76 -2.80 1.73 -4.54
N GLU A 77 -2.43 0.46 -4.58
CA GLU A 77 -1.03 0.01 -4.45
C GLU A 77 -0.11 0.68 -5.47
N LEU A 78 -0.51 0.64 -6.74
CA LEU A 78 0.22 1.30 -7.80
C LEU A 78 0.33 2.82 -7.55
N LEU A 79 -0.73 3.45 -7.03
CA LEU A 79 -0.69 4.88 -6.69
C LEU A 79 0.27 5.19 -5.55
N TYR A 80 0.32 4.36 -4.51
CA TYR A 80 1.32 4.49 -3.43
C TYR A 80 2.74 4.40 -4.00
N ASP A 81 3.01 3.38 -4.82
CA ASP A 81 4.33 3.17 -5.41
C ASP A 81 4.75 4.36 -6.29
N ILE A 82 3.84 4.84 -7.15
CA ILE A 82 4.08 6.03 -7.99
C ILE A 82 4.28 7.28 -7.13
N GLY A 83 3.50 7.45 -6.06
CA GLY A 83 3.63 8.58 -5.13
C GLY A 83 4.99 8.60 -4.44
N ASP A 84 5.42 7.46 -3.91
CA ASP A 84 6.73 7.30 -3.26
C ASP A 84 7.87 7.55 -4.26
N ASP A 85 7.77 7.06 -5.50
CA ASP A 85 8.76 7.29 -6.56
C ASP A 85 8.85 8.78 -6.96
N ILE A 86 7.69 9.43 -7.14
CA ILE A 86 7.65 10.87 -7.44
C ILE A 86 8.26 11.67 -6.28
N GLY A 87 7.94 11.31 -5.03
CA GLY A 87 8.46 11.94 -3.81
C GLY A 87 9.99 11.96 -3.73
N GLN A 88 10.67 10.97 -4.32
CA GLN A 88 12.13 10.90 -4.36
C GLN A 88 12.77 11.83 -5.41
N ILE A 89 11.99 12.36 -6.36
CA ILE A 89 12.51 13.22 -7.41
C ILE A 89 12.81 14.61 -6.83
N GLY A 90 14.08 15.03 -6.91
CA GLY A 90 14.52 16.33 -6.40
C GLY A 90 13.96 17.55 -7.17
N PRO A 91 14.01 18.76 -6.56
CA PRO A 91 13.33 19.96 -7.07
C PRO A 91 13.84 20.43 -8.44
N MET A 92 15.12 20.17 -8.77
CA MET A 92 15.69 20.53 -10.08
C MET A 92 15.07 19.71 -11.22
N LEU A 93 14.94 18.38 -11.02
CA LEU A 93 14.34 17.49 -12.01
C LEU A 93 12.84 17.78 -12.17
N ARG A 94 12.12 18.03 -11.07
CA ARG A 94 10.70 18.44 -11.11
C ARG A 94 10.48 19.69 -11.97
N LYS A 95 11.29 20.74 -11.76
CA LYS A 95 11.23 21.98 -12.57
C LYS A 95 11.54 21.72 -14.04
N SER A 96 12.54 20.88 -14.33
CA SER A 96 12.91 20.51 -15.70
C SER A 96 11.78 19.77 -16.41
N ILE A 97 11.21 18.73 -15.79
CA ILE A 97 10.11 17.93 -16.35
C ILE A 97 8.88 18.80 -16.62
N LYS A 98 8.53 19.68 -15.68
CA LYS A 98 7.43 20.64 -15.85
C LYS A 98 7.66 21.59 -17.03
N LYS A 99 8.88 22.08 -17.21
CA LYS A 99 9.22 23.02 -18.28
C LYS A 99 9.26 22.34 -19.66
N GLU A 100 9.88 21.18 -19.75
CA GLU A 100 10.17 20.50 -21.03
C GLU A 100 8.99 19.65 -21.53
N ALA A 101 8.19 19.08 -20.62
CA ALA A 101 7.09 18.16 -20.96
C ALA A 101 5.71 18.66 -20.53
N ASN A 102 5.60 19.84 -19.92
CA ASN A 102 4.36 20.35 -19.30
C ASN A 102 3.73 19.34 -18.31
N PHE A 103 4.59 18.57 -17.62
CA PHE A 103 4.17 17.50 -16.73
C PHE A 103 4.43 17.90 -15.27
N ASP A 104 3.35 18.26 -14.57
CA ASP A 104 3.42 18.80 -13.21
C ASP A 104 3.38 17.68 -12.15
N LEU A 105 4.57 17.21 -11.76
CA LEU A 105 4.74 16.16 -10.75
C LEU A 105 4.19 16.55 -9.38
N ASP A 106 4.31 17.82 -8.98
CA ASP A 106 3.80 18.31 -7.69
C ASP A 106 2.27 18.19 -7.63
N ARG A 107 1.60 18.53 -8.74
CA ARG A 107 0.15 18.39 -8.86
C ARG A 107 -0.29 16.91 -8.84
N ILE A 108 0.47 16.04 -9.50
CA ILE A 108 0.14 14.60 -9.57
C ILE A 108 0.32 13.96 -8.19
N GLU A 109 1.46 14.20 -7.54
CA GLU A 109 1.74 13.73 -6.18
C GLU A 109 0.67 14.19 -5.19
N LYS A 110 0.27 15.47 -5.25
CA LYS A 110 -0.82 15.98 -4.42
C LYS A 110 -2.13 15.21 -4.62
N ARG A 111 -2.53 14.95 -5.87
CA ARG A 111 -3.77 14.21 -6.17
C ARG A 111 -3.69 12.75 -5.72
N ILE A 112 -2.54 12.11 -5.88
CA ILE A 112 -2.29 10.75 -5.41
C ILE A 112 -2.46 10.72 -3.89
N ASN A 113 -1.86 11.66 -3.17
CA ASN A 113 -1.98 11.78 -1.72
C ASN A 113 -3.42 12.04 -1.26
N GLU A 114 -4.19 12.87 -1.97
CA GLU A 114 -5.61 13.10 -1.67
C GLU A 114 -6.44 11.82 -1.80
N ILE A 115 -6.24 11.05 -2.89
CA ILE A 115 -6.95 9.77 -3.10
C ILE A 115 -6.60 8.76 -2.00
N ILE A 116 -5.32 8.69 -1.65
CA ILE A 116 -4.80 7.83 -0.58
C ILE A 116 -5.36 8.24 0.79
N GLN A 117 -5.39 9.54 1.12
CA GLN A 117 -5.90 10.02 2.40
C GLN A 117 -7.39 9.76 2.57
N HIS A 118 -8.17 9.89 1.50
CA HIS A 118 -9.60 9.56 1.54
C HIS A 118 -9.85 8.08 1.86
N GLU A 119 -9.03 7.14 1.38
CA GLU A 119 -9.14 5.72 1.78
C GLU A 119 -8.99 5.55 3.30
N ILE A 120 -7.97 6.20 3.89
CA ILE A 120 -7.68 6.13 5.33
C ILE A 120 -8.84 6.71 6.16
N GLU A 121 -9.47 7.79 5.70
CA GLU A 121 -10.62 8.41 6.37
C GLU A 121 -11.89 7.55 6.28
N PHE A 122 -12.12 6.88 5.15
CA PHE A 122 -13.26 5.97 4.99
C PHE A 122 -13.15 4.73 5.90
N ASP A 123 -11.94 4.19 6.07
CA ASP A 123 -11.68 3.06 6.97
C ASP A 123 -11.81 3.42 8.47
N GLY A 124 -11.80 4.71 8.83
CA GLY A 124 -11.90 5.19 10.22
C GLY A 124 -13.33 5.46 10.73
N ILE A 125 -14.36 5.30 9.89
CA ILE A 125 -15.76 5.67 10.20
C ILE A 125 -16.64 4.44 10.52
N HIS A 126 -16.07 3.24 10.66
CA HIS A 126 -16.79 2.01 11.00
C HIS A 126 -16.29 1.33 12.28
#